data_AF-A0A7Y0IBK9-F1
#
_entry.id   AF-A0A7Y0IBK9-F1
#
_cell.length_a   1.000
_cell.length_b   1.000
_cell.length_c   1.000
_cell.angle_alpha   90.00
_cell.angle_beta   90.00
_cell.angle_gamma   90.00
#
_symmetry.space_group_name_H-M   'P 1'
#
loop_
_entity.id
_entity.type
_entity.pdbx_description
1 polymer ?
#
loop_
_entity_poly.entity_id
_entity_poly.type
_entity_poly.pdbx_seq_one_letter_code
_entity_poly.pdbx_strand_id
1 'polypeptide(L)'
;MAQATITGCVVPLGQRVYTQTNNGTLFDGSPSVDLSGECYSSSTAGTPCTICMNGLNPGGNCPPGSGNPTGGTIQTFTILDCALDNSLSLLILCLGGLSFHFLRKKSLSLYALWPKVTQHHD
;
A
#
# COMPACT_ATOMS: atom_id res chain seq x y z
N MET A 1 1.16 7.48 -3.11
CA MET A 1 0.99 7.52 -4.59
C MET A 1 0.61 6.12 -5.03
N ALA A 2 -0.36 5.94 -5.92
CA ALA A 2 -0.74 4.62 -6.42
C ALA A 2 0.33 4.15 -7.42
N GLN A 3 0.88 2.96 -7.20
CA GLN A 3 1.97 2.43 -8.02
C GLN A 3 1.44 1.63 -9.21
N ALA A 4 0.41 0.81 -8.97
CA ALA A 4 -0.23 0.01 -10.00
C ALA A 4 -1.69 -0.31 -9.62
N THR A 5 -2.51 -0.56 -10.62
CA THR A 5 -3.88 -1.08 -10.44
C THR A 5 -3.99 -2.41 -11.17
N ILE A 6 -4.50 -3.42 -10.48
CA ILE A 6 -4.63 -4.80 -10.97
C ILE A 6 -6.07 -5.23 -10.77
N THR A 7 -6.73 -5.70 -11.82
CA THR A 7 -8.06 -6.30 -11.72
C THR A 7 -7.92 -7.80 -11.96
N GLY A 8 -8.51 -8.60 -11.08
CA GLY A 8 -8.46 -10.06 -11.19
C GLY A 8 -9.34 -10.76 -10.17
N CYS A 9 -9.38 -12.09 -10.28
CA CYS A 9 -10.13 -12.93 -9.38
C CYS A 9 -9.33 -13.19 -8.10
N VAL A 10 -9.89 -12.91 -6.93
CA VAL A 10 -9.29 -13.22 -5.63
C VAL A 10 -10.03 -14.36 -4.94
N VAL A 11 -9.29 -15.23 -4.26
CA VAL A 11 -9.87 -16.25 -3.39
C VAL A 11 -9.87 -15.70 -1.96
N PRO A 12 -11.00 -15.74 -1.22
CA PRO A 12 -11.09 -15.12 0.11
C PRO A 12 -10.03 -15.55 1.14
N LEU A 13 -9.38 -16.70 0.92
CA LEU A 13 -8.36 -17.27 1.78
C LEU A 13 -6.95 -17.28 1.17
N GLY A 14 -6.83 -17.03 -0.13
CA GLY A 14 -5.55 -16.94 -0.82
C GLY A 14 -5.30 -15.49 -1.13
N GLN A 15 -4.31 -14.86 -0.50
CA GLN A 15 -3.88 -13.48 -0.78
C GLN A 15 -3.22 -13.37 -2.18
N ARG A 16 -3.84 -13.95 -3.21
CA ARG A 16 -3.35 -14.06 -4.57
C ARG A 16 -4.45 -13.64 -5.51
N VAL A 17 -4.08 -12.84 -6.50
CA VAL A 17 -4.98 -12.32 -7.54
C VAL A 17 -4.62 -13.00 -8.85
N TYR A 18 -5.58 -13.74 -9.41
CA TYR A 18 -5.45 -14.37 -10.72
C TYR A 18 -5.86 -13.36 -11.79
N THR A 19 -4.95 -13.04 -12.70
CA THR A 19 -5.14 -11.96 -13.69
C THR A 19 -5.45 -12.48 -15.09
N GLN A 20 -5.08 -13.74 -15.39
CA GLN A 20 -5.36 -14.35 -16.68
C GLN A 20 -6.78 -14.91 -16.72
N THR A 21 -7.58 -14.36 -17.64
CA THR A 21 -8.95 -14.79 -17.90
C THR A 21 -9.11 -15.20 -19.35
N ASN A 22 -9.94 -16.22 -19.59
CA ASN A 22 -10.29 -16.66 -20.95
C ASN A 22 -11.69 -16.18 -21.37
N ASN A 23 -12.59 -15.97 -20.40
CA ASN A 23 -13.99 -15.62 -20.69
C ASN A 23 -14.60 -14.66 -19.65
N GLY A 24 -13.77 -13.79 -19.08
CA GLY A 24 -14.15 -12.77 -18.11
C GLY A 24 -14.42 -13.28 -16.69
N THR A 25 -15.07 -14.44 -16.54
CA THR A 25 -15.40 -15.05 -15.24
C THR A 25 -14.59 -16.30 -14.91
N LEU A 26 -13.90 -16.87 -15.91
CA LEU A 26 -13.07 -18.05 -15.76
C LEU A 26 -11.59 -17.66 -15.85
N PHE A 27 -10.85 -17.99 -14.79
CA PHE A 27 -9.46 -17.63 -14.59
C PHE A 27 -8.57 -18.87 -14.59
N ASP A 28 -7.38 -18.73 -15.15
CA ASP A 28 -6.32 -19.72 -15.02
C ASP A 28 -5.68 -19.59 -13.62
N GLY A 29 -5.29 -20.72 -13.01
CA GLY A 29 -4.51 -20.77 -11.79
C GLY A 29 -3.10 -20.20 -11.93
N SER A 30 -2.63 -19.94 -13.15
CA SER A 30 -1.37 -19.25 -13.41
C SER A 30 -1.48 -18.37 -14.64
N PRO A 31 -0.97 -17.12 -14.62
CA PRO A 31 -0.22 -16.45 -13.55
C PRO A 31 -1.10 -15.84 -12.46
N SER A 32 -0.53 -15.75 -11.25
CA SER A 32 -1.13 -15.08 -10.08
C SER A 32 -0.18 -14.04 -9.51
N VAL A 33 -0.70 -12.90 -9.05
CA VAL A 33 0.04 -11.90 -8.28
C VAL A 33 -0.15 -12.16 -6.79
N ASP A 34 0.93 -12.29 -6.04
CA ASP A 34 0.89 -12.43 -4.58
C ASP A 34 0.76 -11.04 -3.93
N LEU A 35 -0.17 -10.91 -2.99
CA LEU A 35 -0.42 -9.67 -2.24
C LEU A 35 0.15 -9.69 -0.83
N SER A 36 0.78 -10.79 -0.38
CA SER A 36 1.15 -11.00 1.03
C SER A 36 2.19 -10.02 1.59
N GLY A 37 2.79 -9.16 0.76
CA GLY A 37 3.80 -8.17 1.16
C GLY A 37 3.52 -6.74 0.70
N GLU A 38 2.41 -6.50 0.02
CA GLU A 38 2.10 -5.21 -0.60
C GLU A 38 0.98 -4.49 0.16
N CYS A 39 1.06 -3.16 0.29
CA CYS A 39 -0.09 -2.39 0.74
C CYS A 39 -1.06 -2.27 -0.43
N TYR A 40 -2.29 -2.72 -0.25
CA TYR A 40 -3.31 -2.62 -1.30
C TYR A 40 -4.65 -2.15 -0.76
N SER A 41 -5.45 -1.58 -1.64
CA SER A 41 -6.86 -1.30 -1.40
C SER A 41 -7.70 -2.03 -2.46
N SER A 42 -8.78 -2.68 -2.05
CA SER A 42 -9.67 -3.46 -2.91
C SER A 42 -11.03 -2.81 -3.08
N SER A 43 -11.61 -2.89 -4.27
CA SER A 43 -13.00 -2.48 -4.51
C SER A 43 -14.00 -3.41 -3.81
N THR A 44 -15.01 -2.84 -3.14
CA THR A 44 -16.03 -3.61 -2.38
C THR A 44 -17.05 -4.32 -3.27
N ALA A 45 -17.25 -3.88 -4.51
CA ALA A 45 -18.14 -4.53 -5.47
C ALA A 45 -17.36 -5.56 -6.29
N GLY A 46 -17.65 -6.84 -6.09
CA GLY A 46 -17.01 -7.92 -6.84
C GLY A 46 -18.01 -8.83 -7.54
N THR A 47 -17.67 -9.27 -8.74
CA THR A 47 -18.44 -10.25 -9.52
C THR A 47 -17.90 -11.65 -9.23
N PRO A 48 -18.73 -12.69 -9.06
CA PRO A 48 -18.23 -14.05 -8.85
C PRO A 48 -17.39 -14.51 -10.04
N CYS A 49 -16.29 -15.22 -9.74
CA CYS A 49 -15.41 -15.84 -10.71
C CYS A 49 -15.00 -17.24 -10.27
N THR A 50 -14.50 -18.00 -11.24
CA THR A 50 -14.08 -19.39 -11.07
C THR A 50 -12.64 -19.52 -11.52
N ILE A 51 -11.80 -20.18 -10.72
CA ILE A 51 -10.37 -20.37 -11.00
C ILE A 51 -10.10 -21.86 -11.23
N CYS A 52 -9.44 -22.18 -12.33
CA CYS A 52 -8.98 -23.53 -12.64
C CYS A 52 -7.52 -23.68 -12.17
N MET A 53 -7.31 -24.27 -10.98
CA MET A 53 -5.98 -24.32 -10.35
C MET A 53 -4.91 -25.06 -11.18
N ASN A 54 -5.29 -26.07 -11.96
CA ASN A 54 -4.35 -26.77 -12.86
C ASN A 54 -4.39 -26.23 -14.29
N GLY A 55 -4.87 -25.00 -14.45
CA GLY A 55 -4.98 -24.31 -15.72
C GLY A 55 -6.15 -24.74 -16.59
N LEU A 56 -6.24 -24.08 -17.73
CA LEU A 56 -7.32 -24.26 -18.70
C LEU A 56 -6.92 -25.28 -19.77
N ASN A 57 -7.90 -26.07 -20.22
CA ASN A 57 -7.73 -26.91 -21.40
C ASN A 57 -7.70 -26.07 -22.69
N PRO A 58 -7.32 -26.63 -23.84
CA PRO A 58 -7.32 -25.89 -25.12
C PRO A 58 -8.69 -25.32 -25.52
N GLY A 59 -9.77 -25.84 -24.96
CA GLY A 59 -11.13 -25.33 -25.13
C GLY A 59 -11.50 -24.19 -24.17
N GLY A 60 -10.56 -23.70 -23.37
CA GLY A 60 -10.76 -22.59 -22.44
C GLY A 60 -11.60 -22.94 -21.20
N ASN A 61 -11.69 -24.22 -20.82
CA ASN A 61 -12.45 -24.70 -19.66
C ASN A 61 -11.54 -25.38 -18.62
N CYS A 62 -12.00 -25.51 -17.37
CA CYS A 62 -11.29 -26.34 -16.39
C CYS A 62 -11.29 -27.81 -16.86
N PRO A 63 -10.13 -28.50 -16.88
CA PRO A 63 -10.07 -29.91 -17.23
C PRO A 63 -10.88 -30.78 -16.27
N PRO A 64 -11.57 -31.84 -16.74
CA PRO A 64 -12.18 -32.81 -15.85
C PRO A 64 -11.11 -33.49 -15.00
N GLY A 65 -11.27 -33.47 -13.67
CA GLY A 65 -10.31 -34.03 -12.72
C GLY A 65 -9.19 -33.08 -12.27
N SER A 66 -9.19 -31.81 -12.69
CA SER A 66 -8.17 -30.81 -12.33
C SER A 66 -8.21 -30.32 -10.88
N GLY A 67 -8.79 -31.08 -9.95
CA GLY A 67 -9.25 -30.54 -8.66
C GLY A 67 -10.45 -29.61 -8.86
N ASN A 68 -11.26 -29.45 -7.81
CA ASN A 68 -12.47 -28.66 -7.91
C ASN A 68 -12.12 -27.20 -8.27
N PRO A 69 -12.84 -26.59 -9.22
CA PRO A 69 -12.67 -25.18 -9.50
C PRO A 69 -12.87 -24.37 -8.22
N THR A 70 -11.97 -23.42 -7.98
CA THR A 70 -12.04 -22.59 -6.78
C THR A 70 -12.87 -21.34 -7.08
N GLY A 71 -13.87 -21.08 -6.25
CA GLY A 71 -14.69 -19.87 -6.34
C GLY A 71 -13.95 -18.66 -5.77
N GLY A 72 -14.09 -17.52 -6.44
CA GLY A 72 -13.52 -16.25 -6.02
C GLY A 72 -14.40 -15.08 -6.40
N THR A 73 -13.88 -13.87 -6.20
CA THR A 73 -14.53 -12.62 -6.63
C THR A 73 -13.59 -11.75 -7.42
N ILE A 74 -14.04 -11.24 -8.57
CA ILE A 74 -13.30 -10.27 -9.38
C ILE A 74 -13.34 -8.94 -8.63
N GLN A 75 -12.16 -8.42 -8.31
CA GLN A 75 -12.01 -7.14 -7.65
C GLN A 75 -10.88 -6.36 -8.31
N THR A 76 -10.93 -5.05 -8.17
CA THR A 76 -9.85 -4.16 -8.56
C THR A 76 -9.04 -3.81 -7.33
N PHE A 77 -7.73 -4.08 -7.40
CA PHE A 77 -6.75 -3.83 -6.37
C PHE A 77 -5.85 -2.68 -6.82
N THR A 78 -5.71 -1.67 -5.98
CA THR A 78 -4.73 -0.60 -6.18
C THR A 78 -3.57 -0.86 -5.23
N ILE A 79 -2.39 -1.17 -5.79
CA ILE A 79 -1.14 -1.30 -5.04
C ILE A 79 -0.68 0.11 -4.66
N LEU A 80 -0.45 0.29 -3.37
CA LEU A 80 -0.02 1.52 -2.74
C LEU A 80 1.45 1.36 -2.36
N ASP A 81 2.24 2.39 -2.66
CA ASP A 81 3.60 2.45 -2.16
C ASP A 81 3.56 2.68 -0.63
N CYS A 82 3.93 1.66 0.14
CA CYS A 82 3.98 1.72 1.60
C CYS A 82 5.08 2.66 2.12
N ALA A 83 5.97 3.18 1.25
CA ALA A 83 7.14 3.98 1.63
C ALA A 83 6.82 5.34 2.27
N LEU A 84 5.53 5.68 2.47
CA LEU A 84 5.15 6.87 3.22
C LEU A 84 5.66 6.82 4.67
N ASP A 85 5.75 5.64 5.30
CA ASP A 85 6.21 5.52 6.69
C ASP A 85 7.71 5.88 6.84
N ASN A 86 8.54 5.45 5.90
CA ASN A 86 9.99 5.70 5.92
C ASN A 86 10.33 7.18 5.68
N SER A 87 9.52 7.89 4.89
CA SER A 87 9.75 9.31 4.57
C SER A 87 9.08 10.25 5.57
N LEU A 88 8.00 9.85 6.24
CA LEU A 88 7.34 10.62 7.28
C LEU A 88 8.27 10.88 8.47
N SER A 89 9.01 9.86 8.92
CA SER A 89 9.97 9.99 10.01
C SER A 89 11.07 11.01 9.72
N LEU A 90 11.60 11.01 8.49
CA LEU A 90 12.59 12.00 8.04
C LEU A 90 11.99 13.39 7.93
N LEU A 91 10.75 13.51 7.47
CA LEU A 91 10.06 14.79 7.37
C LEU A 91 9.79 15.40 8.75
N ILE A 92 9.36 14.60 9.72
CA ILE A 92 9.17 15.03 11.12
C ILE A 92 10.50 15.50 11.73
N LEU A 93 11.59 14.77 11.50
CA LEU A 93 12.93 15.16 11.96
C LEU A 93 13.40 16.49 11.34
N CYS A 94 13.20 16.67 10.04
CA CYS A 94 13.56 17.92 9.34
C CYS A 94 12.75 19.11 9.87
N LEU A 95 11.43 18.96 9.99
CA LEU A 95 10.56 20.03 10.51
C LEU A 95 10.90 20.35 11.97
N GLY A 96 11.06 19.34 12.82
CA GLY A 96 11.45 19.52 14.23
C GLY A 96 12.81 20.19 14.39
N GLY A 97 13.80 19.80 13.60
CA GLY A 97 15.14 20.40 13.59
C GLY A 97 15.11 21.89 13.18
N LEU A 98 14.38 22.22 12.12
CA LEU A 98 14.18 23.60 11.68
C LEU A 98 13.50 24.45 12.76
N SER A 99 12.39 23.96 13.33
CA SER A 99 11.68 24.66 14.41
C SER A 99 12.58 24.94 15.61
N PHE A 100 13.37 23.95 16.04
CA PHE A 100 14.32 24.11 17.14
C PHE A 100 15.41 25.15 16.81
N HIS A 101 15.93 25.13 15.59
CA HIS A 101 16.94 26.08 15.15
C HIS A 101 16.41 27.53 15.10
N PHE A 102 15.15 27.72 14.69
CA PHE A 102 14.49 29.03 14.72
C PHE A 102 14.24 29.52 16.15
N LEU A 103 13.82 28.65 17.06
CA LEU A 103 13.62 28.99 18.48
C LEU A 103 14.93 29.40 19.15
N ARG A 104 16.04 28.67 18.89
CA ARG A 104 17.37 29.03 19.41
C ARG A 104 17.85 30.39 18.93
N LYS A 105 17.63 30.74 17.66
CA LYS A 105 17.99 32.07 17.16
C LYS A 105 17.19 33.18 17.84
N LYS A 106 15.90 32.97 18.08
CA LYS A 106 15.06 33.96 18.77
C LYS A 106 15.40 34.10 20.25
N SER A 107 15.73 33.02 20.96
CA SER A 107 16.11 33.11 22.37
C SER A 107 17.41 33.90 22.56
N LEU A 108 18.43 33.66 21.72
CA LEU A 108 19.69 34.42 21.77
C LEU A 108 19.49 35.92 21.49
N SER A 109 18.58 36.27 20.57
CA SER A 109 18.23 37.67 20.31
C SER A 109 17.51 38.34 21.49
N LEU A 110 16.76 37.59 22.29
CA LEU A 110 16.07 38.10 23.49
C LEU A 110 17.03 38.27 24.68
N TYR A 111 18.02 37.39 24.83
CA TYR A 111 19.06 37.56 25.85
C TYR A 111 20.01 38.73 25.58
N ALA A 112 20.19 39.13 24.32
CA ALA A 112 20.98 40.32 23.95
C ALA A 112 20.28 41.66 24.27
N LEU A 113 18.97 41.64 24.55
CA LEU A 113 18.15 42.82 24.84
C LEU A 113 17.83 42.99 26.32
N TRP A 114 18.35 42.13 27.21
CA TRP A 114 18.28 42.39 28.64
C TRP A 114 19.27 43.49 29.02
N PRO A 115 18.80 44.69 29.42
CA PRO A 115 19.70 45.73 29.90
C PRO A 115 20.41 45.21 31.16
N LYS A 116 21.73 45.37 31.21
CA LYS A 116 22.51 45.23 32.44
C LYS A 116 21.92 46.18 33.48
N VAL A 117 21.12 45.66 34.40
CA VAL A 117 20.80 46.35 35.65
C VAL A 117 22.07 46.35 36.47
N THR A 118 22.87 47.40 36.35
CA THR A 118 23.98 47.70 37.24
C THR A 118 23.42 47.91 38.64
N GLN A 119 23.65 46.94 39.53
CA GLN A 119 23.45 47.12 40.96
C GLN A 119 24.45 48.18 41.45
N HIS A 120 23.94 49.36 41.80
CA HIS A 120 24.61 50.27 42.72
C HIS A 120 24.42 49.69 44.13
N HIS A 121 25.53 49.33 44.76
CA HIS A 121 25.57 49.04 46.19
C HIS A 121 26.28 50.22 46.85
N ASP A 122 25.54 50.92 47.71
CA ASP A 122 26.01 51.99 48.60
C ASP A 122 27.01 51.46 49.65
#